data_AF-A0A8S3ZWT0-F1
#
_entry.id   AF-A0A8S3ZWT0-F1
#
_cell.length_a   1.000
_cell.length_b   1.000
_cell.length_c   1.000
_cell.angle_alpha   90.00
_cell.angle_beta   90.00
_cell.angle_gamma   90.00
#
_symmetry.space_group_name_H-M   'P 1'
#
loop_
_entity.id
_entity.type
_entity.pdbx_description
1 polymer ?
#
loop_
_entity_poly.entity_id
_entity_poly.type
_entity_poly.pdbx_seq_one_letter_code
_entity_poly.pdbx_strand_id
1 'polypeptide(L)'
;MKTNFDFRTRNQLTENVRRMREIQRRCKQREAEKQECVKALWKSQKYSTVESKIKQEVLNPQTPRPSSANFLRAHSRAGPPVKLQSRPCTPDVSHKTTVPPASIANDVKLIRHDFDFIKVNGVNAKKATLPRPQSLTSLDNFKKRQEELLSHHEMGKVPGYLNKRKQEWQKNEEDRVANTPDPSMPVGHRQLPENERKDTLDLLLKKQDEVIRQMQRLPIGADTVRVKQERQSLEKQLVEVEEAIKIFSRPKVFVCIET
;
A
#
# COMPACT_ATOMS: atom_id res chain seq x y z
N MET A 1 30.85 37.92 67.89
CA MET A 1 30.08 37.91 66.63
C MET A 1 29.31 36.59 66.56
N LYS A 2 27.98 36.60 66.71
CA LYS A 2 27.15 35.39 66.63
C LYS A 2 26.70 35.21 65.18
N THR A 3 27.17 34.18 64.50
CA THR A 3 26.73 33.81 63.14
C THR A 3 25.59 32.81 63.24
N ASN A 4 24.36 33.26 62.96
CA ASN A 4 23.20 32.40 62.79
C ASN A 4 23.30 31.70 61.43
N PHE A 5 23.80 30.46 61.40
CA PHE A 5 23.69 29.60 60.23
C PHE A 5 22.45 28.72 60.40
N ASP A 6 21.33 29.16 59.82
CA ASP A 6 20.06 28.43 59.79
C ASP A 6 20.19 27.21 58.86
N PHE A 7 20.49 26.03 59.41
CA PHE A 7 20.33 24.77 58.69
C PHE A 7 18.84 24.41 58.65
N ARG A 8 18.07 25.11 57.81
CA ARG A 8 16.76 24.58 57.38
C ARG A 8 17.01 23.35 56.52
N THR A 9 16.93 22.18 57.12
CA THR A 9 16.91 20.89 56.42
C THR A 9 15.80 20.96 55.37
N ARG A 10 16.17 21.17 54.09
CA ARG A 10 15.18 21.17 53.00
C ARG A 10 14.43 19.86 53.06
N ASN A 11 13.13 19.95 53.28
CA ASN A 11 12.27 18.78 53.35
C ASN A 11 12.08 18.23 51.93
N GLN A 12 13.00 17.36 51.52
CA GLN A 12 13.07 16.80 50.18
C GLN A 12 11.79 16.05 49.78
N LEU A 13 11.05 15.49 50.76
CA LEU A 13 9.74 14.87 50.52
C LEU A 13 8.73 15.89 50.00
N THR A 14 8.66 17.06 50.62
CA THR A 14 7.74 18.13 50.18
C THR A 14 8.15 18.70 48.82
N GLU A 15 9.45 18.82 48.56
CA GLU A 15 10.00 19.27 47.28
C GLU A 15 9.71 18.26 46.16
N ASN A 16 9.88 16.96 46.43
CA ASN A 16 9.56 15.88 45.50
C ASN A 16 8.06 15.85 45.19
N VAL A 17 7.18 16.00 46.18
CA VAL A 17 5.73 16.07 45.96
C VAL A 17 5.36 17.29 45.11
N ARG A 18 5.97 18.45 45.37
CA ARG A 18 5.75 19.67 44.58
C ARG A 18 6.20 19.47 43.13
N ARG A 19 7.38 18.90 42.93
CA ARG A 19 7.94 18.56 41.61
C ARG A 19 7.07 17.56 40.86
N MET A 20 6.55 16.53 41.53
CA MET A 20 5.65 15.54 40.92
C MET A 20 4.34 16.19 40.45
N ARG A 21 3.74 17.06 41.27
CA ARG A 21 2.52 17.80 40.90
C ARG A 21 2.75 18.77 39.74
N GLU A 22 3.93 19.39 39.68
CA GLU A 22 4.32 20.28 38.60
C GLU A 22 4.54 19.53 37.27
N ILE A 23 5.18 18.35 37.32
CA ILE A 23 5.32 17.45 36.15
C ILE A 23 3.93 17.03 35.64
N GLN A 24 3.01 16.63 36.53
CA GLN A 24 1.65 16.25 36.14
C GLN A 24 0.91 17.41 35.47
N ARG A 25 1.01 18.63 36.03
CA ARG A 25 0.38 19.82 35.45
C ARG A 25 0.94 20.14 34.06
N ARG A 26 2.27 20.08 33.90
CA ARG A 26 2.95 20.31 32.62
C ARG A 26 2.58 19.26 31.57
N CYS A 27 2.48 17.99 31.95
CA CYS A 27 2.02 16.93 31.05
C CYS A 27 0.57 17.18 30.59
N LYS A 28 -0.32 17.54 31.52
CA LYS A 28 -1.73 17.85 31.22
C LYS A 28 -1.88 19.07 30.30
N GLN A 29 -1.08 20.12 30.51
CA GLN A 29 -1.01 21.27 29.59
C GLN A 29 -0.49 20.85 28.22
N ARG A 30 0.59 20.07 28.14
CA ARG A 30 1.14 19.58 26.87
C ARG A 30 0.14 18.67 26.12
N GLU A 31 -0.71 17.94 26.82
CA GLU A 31 -1.81 17.16 26.21
C GLU A 31 -2.94 18.05 25.70
N ALA A 32 -3.28 19.14 26.42
CA ALA A 32 -4.28 20.10 25.98
C ALA A 32 -3.81 21.02 24.83
N GLU A 33 -2.52 21.38 24.83
CA GLU A 33 -1.85 22.18 23.78
C GLU A 33 -1.54 21.35 22.52
N LYS A 34 -1.56 20.01 22.60
CA LYS A 34 -1.54 19.14 21.42
C LYS A 34 -2.87 19.29 20.67
N GLN A 35 -3.04 20.41 19.98
CA GLN A 35 -3.95 20.53 18.87
C GLN A 35 -3.33 19.81 17.67
N GLU A 36 -3.69 18.54 17.53
CA GLU A 36 -4.16 17.93 16.29
C GLU A 36 -4.38 16.43 16.52
N CYS A 37 -5.48 15.94 15.95
CA CYS A 37 -5.78 14.52 15.94
C CYS A 37 -4.55 13.75 15.45
N VAL A 38 -4.20 12.68 16.17
CA VAL A 38 -3.19 11.71 15.71
C VAL A 38 -3.49 11.41 14.26
N LYS A 39 -2.55 11.79 13.37
CA LYS A 39 -2.55 11.60 11.92
C LYS A 39 -3.65 10.64 11.50
N ALA A 40 -4.73 11.17 10.91
CA ALA A 40 -5.83 10.35 10.45
C ALA A 40 -5.25 9.20 9.63
N LEU A 41 -5.32 7.98 10.18
CA LEU A 41 -4.94 6.77 9.46
C LEU A 41 -5.60 6.85 8.09
N TRP A 42 -4.83 6.62 7.04
CA TRP A 42 -5.33 6.65 5.67
C TRP A 42 -6.65 5.86 5.59
N LYS A 43 -7.73 6.58 5.25
CA LYS A 43 -9.04 5.98 4.98
C LYS A 43 -9.18 5.83 3.48
N SER A 44 -9.42 4.60 3.03
CA SER A 44 -9.78 4.34 1.63
C SER A 44 -11.06 5.11 1.27
N GLN A 45 -11.13 5.68 0.05
CA GLN A 45 -12.32 6.31 -0.50
C GLN A 45 -13.56 5.40 -0.46
N LYS A 46 -13.37 4.08 -0.52
CA LYS A 46 -14.45 3.08 -0.44
C LYS A 46 -15.24 3.15 0.87
N TYR A 47 -14.63 3.66 1.95
CA TYR A 47 -15.21 3.63 3.29
C TYR A 47 -15.32 5.03 3.92
N SER A 48 -15.26 6.12 3.14
CA SER A 48 -15.42 7.48 3.68
C SER A 48 -16.82 7.73 4.22
N THR A 49 -17.85 7.18 3.57
CA THR A 49 -19.27 7.36 3.92
C THR A 49 -19.72 6.42 5.05
N VAL A 50 -18.91 5.43 5.42
CA VAL A 50 -19.29 4.45 6.45
C VAL A 50 -18.93 5.00 7.83
N GLU A 51 -19.94 5.44 8.57
CA GLU A 51 -19.76 5.89 9.95
C GLU A 51 -19.37 4.73 10.88
N SER A 52 -18.57 5.02 11.90
CA SER A 52 -18.20 4.02 12.92
C SER A 52 -19.44 3.60 13.71
N LYS A 53 -19.68 2.29 13.86
CA LYS A 53 -20.76 1.77 14.71
C LYS A 53 -20.66 2.26 16.16
N ILE A 54 -19.44 2.45 16.65
CA ILE A 54 -19.18 3.00 17.99
C ILE A 54 -19.67 4.46 18.09
N LYS A 55 -19.59 5.24 17.00
CA LYS A 55 -20.10 6.61 16.97
C LYS A 55 -21.62 6.63 17.22
N GLN A 56 -22.36 5.67 16.68
CA GLN A 56 -23.80 5.55 16.90
C GLN A 56 -24.16 5.17 18.34
N GLU A 57 -23.38 4.29 18.97
CA GLU A 57 -23.59 3.88 20.37
C GLU A 57 -23.23 4.99 21.37
N VAL A 58 -22.21 5.80 21.07
CA VAL A 58 -21.80 6.92 21.93
C VAL A 58 -22.76 8.11 21.83
N LEU A 59 -23.34 8.36 20.65
CA LEU A 59 -24.27 9.48 20.46
C LEU A 59 -25.61 9.26 21.18
N ASN A 60 -26.04 7.99 21.29
CA ASN A 60 -27.27 7.59 21.94
C ASN A 60 -26.96 6.67 23.14
N PRO A 61 -26.45 7.21 24.27
CA PRO A 61 -26.25 6.39 25.45
C PRO A 61 -27.61 5.86 25.92
N GLN A 62 -27.78 4.54 25.94
CA GLN A 62 -28.98 3.93 26.50
C GLN A 62 -29.09 4.32 27.98
N THR A 63 -30.23 4.90 28.36
CA THR A 63 -30.51 5.27 29.75
C THR A 63 -30.36 4.05 30.66
N PRO A 64 -29.70 4.17 31.83
CA PRO A 64 -29.54 3.04 32.75
C PRO A 64 -30.92 2.53 33.18
N ARG A 65 -31.19 1.24 32.96
CA ARG A 65 -32.44 0.60 33.36
C ARG A 65 -32.50 0.46 34.89
N PRO A 66 -33.69 0.50 35.51
CA PRO A 66 -33.84 0.35 36.95
C PRO A 66 -33.27 -1.00 37.43
N SER A 67 -32.59 -0.99 38.58
CA SER A 67 -31.82 -2.11 39.17
C SER A 67 -32.62 -3.40 39.41
N SER A 68 -33.94 -3.36 39.35
CA SER A 68 -34.82 -4.51 39.62
C SER A 68 -34.92 -5.50 38.46
N ALA A 69 -34.37 -5.19 37.28
CA ALA A 69 -34.41 -6.06 36.10
C ALA A 69 -33.09 -6.83 35.83
N ASN A 70 -32.20 -6.94 36.83
CA ASN A 70 -30.86 -7.52 36.68
C ASN A 70 -30.75 -9.04 36.93
N PHE A 71 -31.86 -9.75 37.17
CA PHE A 71 -31.81 -11.20 37.30
C PHE A 71 -31.94 -11.86 35.92
N LEU A 72 -30.82 -12.38 35.39
CA LEU A 72 -30.81 -13.19 34.17
C LEU A 72 -31.53 -14.52 34.44
N ARG A 73 -32.60 -14.79 33.71
CA ARG A 73 -33.28 -16.09 33.71
C ARG A 73 -32.51 -17.07 32.81
N ALA A 74 -32.42 -18.34 33.20
CA ALA A 74 -31.78 -19.36 32.38
C ALA A 74 -32.35 -19.34 30.94
N HIS A 75 -31.46 -19.38 29.94
CA HIS A 75 -31.77 -19.33 28.51
C HIS A 75 -32.41 -18.04 27.97
N SER A 76 -32.53 -16.95 28.74
CA SER A 76 -33.16 -15.71 28.27
C SER A 76 -32.40 -14.95 27.18
N ARG A 77 -31.14 -15.32 26.93
CA ARG A 77 -30.28 -14.74 25.88
C ARG A 77 -29.93 -15.72 24.77
N ALA A 78 -30.51 -16.93 24.79
CA ALA A 78 -30.40 -17.83 23.66
C ALA A 78 -31.32 -17.29 22.56
N GLY A 79 -30.75 -16.78 21.47
CA GLY A 79 -31.52 -16.46 20.27
C GLY A 79 -32.23 -17.71 19.72
N PRO A 80 -33.21 -17.55 18.81
CA PRO A 80 -33.89 -18.70 18.21
C PRO A 80 -32.87 -19.66 17.58
N PRO A 81 -33.08 -20.99 17.66
CA PRO A 81 -32.13 -21.95 17.10
C PRO A 81 -31.99 -21.69 15.60
N VAL A 82 -30.81 -21.20 15.20
CA VAL A 82 -30.48 -20.97 13.80
C VAL A 82 -30.33 -22.34 13.15
N LYS A 83 -31.27 -22.71 12.28
CA LYS A 83 -31.07 -23.84 11.37
C LYS A 83 -29.91 -23.48 10.44
N LEU A 84 -28.72 -24.00 10.73
CA LEU A 84 -27.57 -23.88 9.84
C LEU A 84 -27.90 -24.61 8.54
N GLN A 85 -28.32 -23.89 7.51
CA GLN A 85 -28.30 -24.45 6.17
C GLN A 85 -26.84 -24.71 5.82
N SER A 86 -26.53 -25.97 5.52
CA SER A 86 -25.20 -26.39 5.06
C SER A 86 -24.79 -25.53 3.87
N ARG A 87 -23.71 -24.76 4.04
CA ARG A 87 -23.09 -23.99 2.95
C ARG A 87 -22.77 -24.94 1.78
N PRO A 88 -22.89 -24.50 0.51
CA PRO A 88 -22.33 -25.25 -0.60
C PRO A 88 -20.80 -25.31 -0.41
N CYS A 89 -20.28 -26.52 -0.25
CA CYS A 89 -18.88 -26.80 -0.01
C CYS A 89 -18.09 -26.58 -1.30
N THR A 90 -17.46 -25.42 -1.46
CA THR A 90 -16.31 -25.29 -2.34
C THR A 90 -15.12 -25.93 -1.62
N PRO A 91 -14.40 -26.90 -2.21
CA PRO A 91 -13.26 -27.52 -1.56
C PRO A 91 -12.16 -26.47 -1.36
N ASP A 92 -11.96 -26.06 -0.11
CA ASP A 92 -10.81 -25.23 0.29
C ASP A 92 -9.58 -26.14 0.33
N VAL A 93 -8.75 -26.06 -0.72
CA VAL A 93 -7.48 -26.78 -0.79
C VAL A 93 -6.48 -26.07 0.13
N SER A 94 -6.65 -26.31 1.42
CA SER A 94 -5.71 -25.86 2.45
C SER A 94 -4.51 -26.81 2.49
N HIS A 95 -3.35 -26.36 1.99
CA HIS A 95 -2.06 -27.03 2.18
C HIS A 95 -1.51 -26.93 3.62
N LYS A 96 -2.33 -26.53 4.59
CA LYS A 96 -1.91 -26.41 5.99
C LYS A 96 -1.94 -27.79 6.63
N THR A 97 -0.83 -28.17 7.25
CA THR A 97 -0.76 -29.37 8.08
C THR A 97 -1.76 -29.23 9.24
N THR A 98 -2.76 -30.10 9.28
CA THR A 98 -3.72 -30.16 10.39
C THR A 98 -2.98 -30.53 11.68
N VAL A 99 -3.33 -29.86 12.79
CA VAL A 99 -2.80 -30.22 14.11
C VAL A 99 -3.17 -31.67 14.40
N PRO A 100 -2.20 -32.54 14.76
CA PRO A 100 -2.49 -33.93 15.06
C PRO A 100 -3.54 -34.05 16.17
N PRO A 101 -4.50 -35.00 16.09
CA PRO A 101 -5.49 -35.22 17.13
C PRO A 101 -4.84 -35.48 18.49
N ALA A 102 -5.48 -35.00 19.56
CA ALA A 102 -4.95 -35.11 20.94
C ALA A 102 -4.65 -36.56 21.36
N SER A 103 -5.31 -37.55 20.77
CA SER A 103 -5.04 -38.97 20.99
C SER A 103 -3.63 -39.40 20.55
N ILE A 104 -3.02 -38.72 19.57
CA ILE A 104 -1.62 -38.96 19.15
C ILE A 104 -0.64 -38.53 20.26
N ALA A 105 -1.02 -37.55 21.09
CA ALA A 105 -0.21 -37.12 22.23
C ALA A 105 -0.30 -38.06 23.44
N ASN A 106 -1.14 -39.11 23.41
CA ASN A 106 -1.17 -40.09 24.48
C ASN A 106 0.04 -41.05 24.43
N ASP A 107 0.57 -41.30 23.22
CA ASP A 107 1.76 -42.13 22.99
C ASP A 107 3.02 -41.26 22.72
N VAL A 108 3.32 -40.33 23.62
CA VAL A 108 4.63 -39.65 23.58
C VAL A 108 5.68 -40.62 24.11
N LYS A 109 6.29 -41.40 23.21
CA LYS A 109 7.58 -42.05 23.49
C LYS A 109 8.61 -40.94 23.60
N LEU A 110 8.78 -40.40 24.81
CA LEU A 110 9.94 -39.57 25.13
C LEU A 110 11.16 -40.43 24.80
N ILE A 111 11.89 -40.09 23.72
CA ILE A 111 13.20 -40.66 23.44
C ILE A 111 14.12 -40.12 24.52
N ARG A 112 14.05 -40.73 25.71
CA ARG A 112 15.04 -40.55 26.75
C ARG A 112 16.22 -41.36 26.29
N HIS A 113 17.13 -40.71 25.58
CA HIS A 113 18.47 -41.26 25.48
C HIS A 113 19.01 -41.32 26.91
N ASP A 114 19.49 -42.48 27.35
CA ASP A 114 20.24 -42.64 28.60
C ASP A 114 21.59 -41.94 28.46
N PHE A 115 21.54 -40.62 28.39
CA PHE A 115 22.68 -39.73 28.30
C PHE A 115 23.04 -39.33 29.73
N ASP A 116 24.22 -39.73 30.16
CA ASP A 116 24.78 -39.27 31.43
C ASP A 116 25.20 -37.81 31.29
N PHE A 117 24.25 -36.91 31.58
CA PHE A 117 24.49 -35.47 31.56
C PHE A 117 25.59 -35.04 32.53
N ILE A 118 25.82 -35.78 33.62
CA ILE A 118 26.89 -35.46 34.57
C ILE A 118 28.24 -35.71 33.90
N LYS A 119 28.40 -36.83 33.21
CA LYS A 119 29.61 -37.16 32.46
C LYS A 119 29.84 -36.21 31.28
N VAL A 120 28.80 -35.90 30.50
CA VAL A 120 28.91 -34.97 29.37
C VAL A 120 29.24 -33.57 29.85
N ASN A 121 28.56 -33.06 30.87
CA ASN A 121 28.84 -31.75 31.44
C ASN A 121 30.24 -31.72 32.07
N GLY A 122 30.69 -32.79 32.72
CA GLY A 122 32.03 -32.90 33.27
C GLY A 122 33.12 -32.86 32.19
N VAL A 123 32.94 -33.56 31.07
CA VAL A 123 33.86 -33.49 29.92
C VAL A 123 33.81 -32.11 29.26
N ASN A 124 32.63 -31.53 29.11
CA ASN A 124 32.47 -30.21 28.51
C ASN A 124 33.09 -29.11 29.38
N ALA A 125 32.91 -29.17 30.70
CA ALA A 125 33.52 -28.24 31.65
C ALA A 125 35.06 -28.33 31.65
N LYS A 126 35.63 -29.53 31.47
CA LYS A 126 37.08 -29.71 31.31
C LYS A 126 37.62 -29.17 29.98
N LYS A 127 36.80 -29.17 28.93
CA LYS A 127 37.17 -28.70 27.58
C LYS A 127 36.84 -27.22 27.35
N ALA A 128 35.94 -26.65 28.14
CA ALA A 128 35.53 -25.26 28.03
C ALA A 128 36.72 -24.36 28.36
N THR A 129 37.24 -23.65 27.35
CA THR A 129 38.26 -22.63 27.55
C THR A 129 37.57 -21.38 28.08
N LEU A 130 38.00 -20.88 29.24
CA LEU A 130 37.57 -19.58 29.73
C LEU A 130 38.05 -18.52 28.72
N PRO A 131 37.16 -17.63 28.23
CA PRO A 131 37.60 -16.54 27.37
C PRO A 131 38.61 -15.70 28.15
N ARG A 132 39.82 -15.55 27.60
CA ARG A 132 40.83 -14.68 28.22
C ARG A 132 40.29 -13.25 28.23
N PRO A 133 40.46 -12.49 29.33
CA PRO A 133 40.17 -11.07 29.30
C PRO A 133 41.02 -10.43 28.21
N GLN A 134 40.41 -9.53 27.43
CA GLN A 134 41.12 -8.83 26.36
C GLN A 134 42.30 -8.06 26.96
N SER A 135 43.48 -8.19 26.37
CA SER A 135 44.67 -7.45 26.79
C SER A 135 44.42 -5.93 26.64
N LEU A 136 45.14 -5.11 27.40
CA LEU A 136 45.06 -3.65 27.27
C LEU A 136 45.34 -3.22 25.81
N THR A 137 46.30 -3.86 25.16
CA THR A 137 46.61 -3.66 23.73
C THR A 137 45.43 -4.03 22.80
N SER A 138 44.68 -5.09 23.11
CA SER A 138 43.49 -5.48 22.35
C SER A 138 42.35 -4.45 22.51
N LEU A 139 42.20 -3.89 23.72
CA LEU A 139 41.20 -2.85 23.99
C LEU A 139 41.54 -1.54 23.27
N ASP A 140 42.81 -1.14 23.26
CA ASP A 140 43.24 0.07 22.56
C ASP A 140 43.09 -0.07 21.05
N ASN A 141 43.41 -1.24 20.49
CA ASN A 141 43.16 -1.55 19.08
C ASN A 141 41.67 -1.52 18.73
N PHE A 142 40.80 -1.98 19.63
CA PHE A 142 39.36 -1.93 19.45
C PHE A 142 38.84 -0.48 19.44
N LYS A 143 39.30 0.34 20.40
CA LYS A 143 38.96 1.77 20.47
C LYS A 143 39.41 2.52 19.22
N LYS A 144 40.65 2.30 18.78
CA LYS A 144 41.19 2.92 17.56
C LYS A 144 40.35 2.57 16.33
N ARG A 145 40.00 1.29 16.16
CA ARG A 145 39.11 0.84 15.07
C ARG A 145 37.75 1.52 15.14
N GLN A 146 37.20 1.68 16.33
CA GLN A 146 35.92 2.35 16.53
C GLN A 146 35.99 3.83 16.17
N GLU A 147 37.07 4.54 16.55
CA GLU A 147 37.31 5.93 16.18
C GLU A 147 37.50 6.09 14.67
N GLU A 148 38.26 5.20 14.03
CA GLU A 148 38.43 5.17 12.57
C GLU A 148 37.09 5.01 11.85
N LEU A 149 36.23 4.08 12.29
CA LEU A 149 34.88 3.88 11.72
C LEU A 149 33.99 5.11 11.89
N LEU A 150 34.04 5.77 13.04
CA LEU A 150 33.27 7.00 13.30
C LEU A 150 33.76 8.18 12.46
N SER A 151 35.08 8.28 12.24
CA SER A 151 35.69 9.32 11.40
C SER A 151 35.23 9.23 9.94
N HIS A 152 35.00 8.02 9.43
CA HIS A 152 34.53 7.79 8.05
C HIS A 152 33.02 7.95 7.88
N HIS A 153 32.26 8.09 8.98
CA HIS A 153 30.81 8.22 8.93
C HIS A 153 30.39 9.69 8.83
N GLU A 154 29.92 10.09 7.65
CA GLU A 154 29.42 11.44 7.41
C GLU A 154 27.98 11.59 7.94
N MET A 155 27.84 12.27 9.08
CA MET A 155 26.54 12.54 9.70
C MET A 155 25.62 13.35 8.76
N GLY A 156 24.34 12.99 8.73
CA GLY A 156 23.32 13.68 7.93
C GLY A 156 23.23 13.24 6.47
N LYS A 157 24.16 12.40 5.98
CA LYS A 157 24.03 11.80 4.65
C LYS A 157 23.13 10.57 4.68
N VAL A 158 22.33 10.42 3.65
CA VAL A 158 21.47 9.25 3.47
C VAL A 158 22.34 8.05 3.04
N PRO A 159 22.27 6.90 3.75
CA PRO A 159 22.98 5.70 3.37
C PRO A 159 22.78 5.30 1.90
N GLY A 160 23.84 4.85 1.24
CA GLY A 160 23.83 4.56 -0.20
C GLY A 160 22.74 3.57 -0.64
N TYR A 161 22.39 2.59 0.21
CA TYR A 161 21.33 1.63 -0.09
C TYR A 161 19.93 2.28 -0.18
N LEU A 162 19.67 3.34 0.59
CA LEU A 162 18.40 4.08 0.51
C LEU A 162 18.34 4.93 -0.76
N ASN A 163 19.47 5.51 -1.18
CA ASN A 163 19.54 6.23 -2.45
C ASN A 163 19.31 5.28 -3.64
N LYS A 164 19.95 4.11 -3.63
CA LYS A 164 19.70 3.04 -4.62
C LYS A 164 18.23 2.62 -4.65
N ARG A 165 17.63 2.40 -3.48
CA ARG A 165 16.20 2.04 -3.39
C ARG A 165 15.27 3.11 -3.95
N LYS A 166 15.56 4.41 -3.73
CA LYS A 166 14.79 5.50 -4.34
C LYS A 166 14.89 5.49 -5.86
N GLN A 167 16.09 5.25 -6.41
CA GLN A 167 16.30 5.13 -7.85
C GLN A 167 15.56 3.92 -8.43
N GLU A 168 15.59 2.77 -7.77
CA GLU A 168 14.84 1.59 -8.15
C GLU A 168 13.33 1.86 -8.19
N TRP A 169 12.79 2.54 -7.18
CA TRP A 169 11.38 2.92 -7.16
C TRP A 169 11.02 3.88 -8.28
N GLN A 170 11.86 4.87 -8.54
CA GLN A 170 11.65 5.81 -9.64
C GLN A 170 11.62 5.07 -10.98
N LYS A 171 12.60 4.21 -11.24
CA LYS A 171 12.65 3.40 -12.47
C LYS A 171 11.41 2.50 -12.61
N ASN A 172 11.03 1.81 -11.55
CA ASN A 172 9.85 0.94 -11.57
C ASN A 172 8.55 1.72 -11.82
N GLU A 173 8.45 2.94 -11.30
CA GLU A 173 7.29 3.81 -11.54
C GLU A 173 7.25 4.31 -12.98
N GLU A 174 8.41 4.69 -13.55
CA GLU A 174 8.54 5.04 -14.97
C GLU A 174 8.14 3.86 -15.87
N ASP A 175 8.65 2.65 -15.58
CA ASP A 175 8.30 1.42 -16.29
C ASP A 175 6.79 1.11 -16.14
N ARG A 176 6.21 1.33 -14.96
CA ARG A 176 4.77 1.15 -14.73
C ARG A 176 3.96 2.12 -15.57
N VAL A 177 4.31 3.40 -15.57
CA VAL A 177 3.61 4.43 -16.35
C VAL A 177 3.73 4.15 -17.84
N ALA A 178 4.90 3.73 -18.33
CA ALA A 178 5.11 3.37 -19.73
C ALA A 178 4.30 2.14 -20.16
N ASN A 179 4.18 1.13 -19.29
CA ASN A 179 3.44 -0.09 -19.57
C ASN A 179 1.93 0.01 -19.28
N THR A 180 1.48 1.04 -18.57
CA THR A 180 0.06 1.24 -18.30
C THR A 180 -0.62 1.59 -19.62
N PRO A 181 -1.49 0.71 -20.17
CA PRO A 181 -2.18 1.03 -21.41
C PRO A 181 -3.06 2.26 -21.19
N ASP A 182 -3.19 3.11 -22.21
CA ASP A 182 -4.05 4.29 -22.16
C ASP A 182 -5.48 3.84 -21.75
N PRO A 183 -6.08 4.42 -20.69
CA PRO A 183 -7.42 4.05 -20.25
C PRO A 183 -8.49 4.24 -21.34
N SER A 184 -8.21 5.05 -22.37
CA SER A 184 -9.07 5.24 -23.53
C SER A 184 -8.93 4.14 -24.60
N MET A 185 -7.93 3.26 -24.52
CA MET A 185 -7.66 2.23 -25.53
C MET A 185 -8.62 1.04 -25.36
N PRO A 186 -9.49 0.75 -26.35
CA PRO A 186 -10.39 -0.40 -26.28
C PRO A 186 -9.63 -1.73 -26.34
N VAL A 187 -10.23 -2.79 -25.79
CA VAL A 187 -9.66 -4.15 -25.85
C VAL A 187 -9.51 -4.62 -27.32
N GLY A 188 -8.43 -5.34 -27.64
CA GLY A 188 -8.15 -5.81 -29.00
C GLY A 188 -7.73 -4.73 -29.99
N HIS A 189 -7.53 -3.48 -29.52
CA HIS A 189 -7.04 -2.38 -30.34
C HIS A 189 -5.60 -2.03 -29.99
N ARG A 190 -4.88 -1.48 -30.97
CA ARG A 190 -3.54 -0.91 -30.82
C ARG A 190 -3.56 0.55 -31.24
N GLN A 191 -2.82 1.40 -30.52
CA GLN A 191 -2.58 2.77 -30.96
C GLN A 191 -1.73 2.78 -32.23
N LEU A 192 -2.21 3.46 -33.27
CA LEU A 192 -1.47 3.65 -34.51
C LEU A 192 -0.27 4.60 -34.25
N PRO A 193 0.97 4.20 -34.60
CA PRO A 193 2.14 5.07 -34.51
C PRO A 193 1.95 6.39 -35.24
N GLU A 194 2.56 7.46 -34.74
CA GLU A 194 2.33 8.81 -35.28
C GLU A 194 2.80 8.94 -36.75
N ASN A 195 3.87 8.26 -37.13
CA ASN A 195 4.39 8.26 -38.50
C ASN A 195 3.37 7.63 -39.47
N GLU A 196 2.93 6.40 -39.17
CA GLU A 196 1.92 5.69 -39.96
C GLU A 196 0.60 6.48 -40.05
N ARG A 197 0.21 7.15 -38.95
CA ARG A 197 -0.97 8.02 -38.92
C ARG A 197 -0.82 9.21 -39.88
N LYS A 198 0.33 9.89 -39.87
CA LYS A 198 0.62 11.04 -40.75
C LYS A 198 0.65 10.61 -42.22
N ASP A 199 1.31 9.50 -42.52
CA ASP A 199 1.38 8.96 -43.88
C ASP A 199 -0.02 8.63 -44.42
N THR A 200 -0.87 8.03 -43.58
CA THR A 200 -2.27 7.73 -43.93
C THR A 200 -3.08 9.00 -44.13
N LEU A 201 -2.90 10.02 -43.28
CA LEU A 201 -3.57 11.31 -43.41
C LEU A 201 -3.20 12.00 -44.73
N ASP A 202 -1.92 12.02 -45.08
CA ASP A 202 -1.43 12.60 -46.34
C ASP A 202 -1.99 11.86 -47.55
N LEU A 203 -2.09 10.53 -47.49
CA LEU A 203 -2.72 9.72 -48.53
C LEU A 203 -4.21 10.08 -48.70
N LEU A 204 -4.94 10.23 -47.60
CA LEU A 204 -6.36 10.61 -47.61
C LEU A 204 -6.58 12.01 -48.18
N LEU A 205 -5.72 12.98 -47.83
CA LEU A 205 -5.78 14.34 -48.40
C LEU A 205 -5.55 14.32 -49.92
N LYS A 206 -4.57 13.57 -50.41
CA LYS A 206 -4.34 13.40 -51.85
C LYS A 206 -5.54 12.77 -52.55
N LYS A 207 -6.18 11.78 -51.91
CA LYS A 207 -7.39 11.11 -52.43
C LYS A 207 -8.58 12.06 -52.46
N GLN A 208 -8.75 12.90 -51.44
CA GLN A 208 -9.80 13.94 -51.41
C GLN A 208 -9.66 14.87 -52.62
N ASP A 209 -8.46 15.41 -52.85
CA ASP A 209 -8.19 16.26 -54.00
C ASP A 209 -8.47 15.56 -55.33
N GLU A 210 -8.18 14.27 -55.43
CA GLU A 210 -8.49 13.48 -56.62
C GLU A 210 -9.98 13.35 -56.88
N VAL A 211 -10.77 13.00 -55.85
CA VAL A 211 -12.24 12.90 -55.95
C VAL A 211 -12.85 14.25 -56.34
N ILE A 212 -12.36 15.35 -55.74
CA ILE A 212 -12.78 16.72 -56.10
C ILE A 212 -12.46 17.02 -57.56
N ARG A 213 -11.24 16.70 -58.03
CA ARG A 213 -10.86 16.87 -59.45
C ARG A 213 -11.74 16.06 -60.38
N GLN A 214 -12.10 14.82 -60.01
CA GLN A 214 -13.00 13.98 -60.81
C GLN A 214 -14.41 14.59 -60.87
N MET A 215 -14.94 15.06 -59.74
CA MET A 215 -16.24 15.71 -59.68
C MET A 215 -16.29 17.00 -60.50
N GLN A 216 -15.22 17.79 -60.51
CA GLN A 216 -15.09 19.02 -61.32
C GLN A 216 -15.03 18.75 -62.83
N ARG A 217 -14.63 17.54 -63.26
CA ARG A 217 -14.59 17.15 -64.69
C ARG A 217 -15.96 16.73 -65.23
N LEU A 218 -16.96 16.52 -64.37
CA LEU A 218 -18.30 16.17 -64.80
C LEU A 218 -18.98 17.35 -65.51
N PRO A 219 -19.78 17.09 -66.57
CA PRO A 219 -20.47 18.15 -67.30
C PRO A 219 -21.53 18.83 -66.42
N ILE A 220 -21.66 20.15 -66.55
CA ILE A 220 -22.55 21.01 -65.73
C ILE A 220 -24.04 20.67 -65.94
N GLY A 221 -24.42 20.31 -67.18
CA GLY A 221 -25.77 19.84 -67.53
C GLY A 221 -25.95 18.36 -67.23
N ALA A 222 -26.27 18.02 -65.97
CA ALA A 222 -26.35 16.64 -65.49
C ALA A 222 -27.72 15.98 -65.78
N ASP A 223 -28.09 15.79 -67.05
CA ASP A 223 -29.41 15.26 -67.40
C ASP A 223 -29.44 13.73 -67.61
N THR A 224 -28.31 13.10 -67.94
CA THR A 224 -28.26 11.65 -68.12
C THR A 224 -28.16 10.90 -66.79
N VAL A 225 -28.88 9.79 -66.66
CA VAL A 225 -28.88 8.94 -65.45
C VAL A 225 -27.46 8.49 -65.07
N ARG A 226 -26.61 8.20 -66.08
CA ARG A 226 -25.21 7.82 -65.88
C ARG A 226 -24.41 8.90 -65.14
N VAL A 227 -24.47 10.14 -65.60
CA VAL A 227 -23.72 11.26 -64.97
C VAL A 227 -24.23 11.52 -63.56
N LYS A 228 -25.54 11.39 -63.31
CA LYS A 228 -26.12 11.50 -61.97
C LYS A 228 -25.60 10.42 -61.02
N GLN A 229 -25.56 9.16 -61.46
CA GLN A 229 -25.03 8.04 -60.67
C GLN A 229 -23.53 8.21 -60.38
N GLU A 230 -22.75 8.63 -61.38
CA GLU A 230 -21.31 8.86 -61.22
C GLU A 230 -21.05 9.99 -60.22
N ARG A 231 -21.78 11.10 -60.32
CA ARG A 231 -21.72 12.19 -59.35
C ARG A 231 -22.06 11.73 -57.93
N GLN A 232 -23.16 10.99 -57.77
CA GLN A 232 -23.58 10.47 -56.47
C GLN A 232 -22.53 9.52 -55.87
N SER A 233 -21.89 8.70 -56.70
CA SER A 233 -20.78 7.82 -56.29
C SER A 233 -19.58 8.63 -55.78
N LEU A 234 -19.17 9.68 -56.52
CA LEU A 234 -18.08 10.56 -56.11
C LEU A 234 -18.40 11.34 -54.83
N GLU A 235 -19.63 11.84 -54.68
CA GLU A 235 -20.09 12.51 -53.45
C GLU A 235 -20.05 11.55 -52.25
N LYS A 236 -20.49 10.29 -52.42
CA LYS A 236 -20.40 9.28 -51.36
C LYS A 236 -18.95 8.99 -50.99
N GLN A 237 -18.07 8.81 -51.98
CA GLN A 237 -16.64 8.60 -51.74
C GLN A 237 -15.99 9.80 -51.05
N LEU A 238 -16.41 11.03 -51.40
CA LEU A 238 -15.91 12.24 -50.76
C LEU A 238 -16.28 12.26 -49.26
N VAL A 239 -17.52 11.93 -48.93
CA VAL A 239 -17.97 11.82 -47.52
C VAL A 239 -17.17 10.76 -46.77
N GLU A 240 -16.96 9.58 -47.35
CA GLU A 240 -16.15 8.51 -46.73
C GLU A 240 -14.69 8.96 -46.47
N VAL A 241 -14.08 9.67 -47.43
CA VAL A 241 -12.72 10.20 -47.29
C VAL A 241 -12.67 11.30 -46.23
N GLU A 242 -13.66 12.20 -46.17
CA GLU A 242 -13.73 13.26 -45.17
C GLU A 242 -13.91 12.71 -43.75
N GLU A 243 -14.74 11.67 -43.59
CA GLU A 243 -14.88 10.96 -42.31
C GLU A 243 -13.57 10.30 -41.89
N ALA A 244 -12.86 9.67 -42.82
CA ALA A 244 -11.54 9.11 -42.56
C ALA A 244 -10.53 10.20 -42.17
N ILE A 245 -10.45 11.31 -42.91
CA ILE A 245 -9.57 12.45 -42.57
C ILE A 245 -9.88 12.94 -41.15
N LYS A 246 -11.15 13.09 -40.79
CA LYS A 246 -11.58 13.51 -39.45
C LYS A 246 -11.14 12.53 -38.34
N ILE A 247 -11.03 11.24 -38.64
CA ILE A 247 -10.50 10.24 -37.71
C ILE A 247 -8.97 10.39 -37.60
N PHE A 248 -8.27 10.42 -38.73
CA PHE A 248 -6.79 10.46 -38.77
C PHE A 248 -6.18 11.82 -38.44
N SER A 249 -6.97 12.91 -38.47
CA SER A 249 -6.57 14.24 -38.00
C SER A 249 -6.44 14.31 -36.48
N ARG A 250 -7.03 13.35 -35.74
CA ARG A 250 -6.89 13.27 -34.28
C ARG A 250 -5.47 12.81 -33.91
N PRO A 251 -4.92 13.27 -32.77
CA PRO A 251 -3.56 12.89 -32.36
C PRO A 251 -3.46 11.41 -31.98
N LYS A 252 -4.54 10.82 -31.44
CA LYS A 252 -4.61 9.41 -31.03
C LYS A 252 -5.64 8.68 -31.89
N VAL A 253 -5.19 7.64 -32.59
CA VAL A 253 -6.02 6.76 -33.41
C VAL A 253 -5.74 5.33 -32.98
N PHE A 254 -6.80 4.55 -32.78
CA PHE A 254 -6.72 3.14 -32.40
C PHE A 254 -7.25 2.29 -33.55
N VAL A 255 -6.53 1.22 -33.88
CA VAL A 255 -6.90 0.28 -34.95
C VAL A 255 -7.14 -1.08 -34.32
N CYS A 256 -8.21 -1.75 -34.76
CA CYS A 256 -8.50 -3.12 -34.34
C CYS A 256 -7.43 -4.06 -34.91
N ILE A 257 -6.86 -4.91 -34.07
CA ILE A 257 -5.92 -5.93 -34.51
C ILE A 257 -6.75 -7.16 -34.86
N GLU A 258 -6.73 -7.58 -36.13
CA GLU A 258 -7.31 -8.86 -36.52
C GLU A 258 -6.40 -9.97 -35.97
N THR A 259 -6.91 -10.71 -34.98
CA THR A 259 -6.29 -11.92 -34.44
C THR A 259 -6.80 -13.17 -35.15
#